data_AF-A0A8E0RTX4-F1
#
_entry.id   AF-A0A8E0RTX4-F1
#
_cell.length_a   1.000
_cell.length_b   1.000
_cell.length_c   1.000
_cell.angle_alpha   90.00
_cell.angle_beta   90.00
_cell.angle_gamma   90.00
#
_symmetry.space_group_name_H-M   'P 1'
#
loop_
_entity.id
_entity.type
_entity.pdbx_description
1 polymer ?
#
loop_
_entity_poly.entity_id
_entity_poly.type
_entity_poly.pdbx_seq_one_letter_code
_entity_poly.pdbx_strand_id
1 'polypeptide(L)'
;IVSLSLPSWDLPEPVLRVGDRTIYTRGRPPWYDADGQAQEPFVIGICGGSGSGKTTVAREIIECLDVQWVSLLSMDSYYKPLTPEDRADVENYNFDHPNASDIDLLYHHLLRLRSGKSIEVPEYDFVTHSRTSKTKTLYGANVIIVEGILAFYSPQVTKLMDLKVFVDTDADERLGRRLRRDISERGRDVKSVLDQYNRFVKPAYEQFIAPSMAQADIIIPRGGQNKIALQLIIQHINKRLKLHATNSRHALAKMELPIMNGVVTYNGTLGPKPWGDGPFQNGDSEKSVDPTAPDTRLPNGWVDELGRQLLLPPRVHVLPSVPQTRGLHTIMRDRETDQDSFVFYSERLMRPLCEYAMNLLPHMDVEVDTPQGIPYHGRRLAAGTQVCGVSILRAGEALEPSLCAVCKDVRLGKILIQTNPDTFEPELHYIRLPSDIKDCFVILMDSTVATGAAVIMAMRILVEHDVPEDHIILISLLMAIQGVHSVAYTYPKAHIVTTAVDGGLNDQYHIVPGVGNFGDRYFGTTHDLASTYT
;
A
#
# COMPACT_ATOMS: atom_id res chain seq x y z
N ILE A 1 31.05 11.74 18.46
CA ILE A 1 31.16 10.42 19.14
C ILE A 1 29.75 10.00 19.50
N VAL A 2 29.14 9.13 18.68
CA VAL A 2 28.03 8.26 19.11
C VAL A 2 28.33 6.88 18.50
N SER A 3 28.20 5.89 19.36
CA SER A 3 28.75 4.55 19.33
C SER A 3 28.11 3.62 18.30
N LEU A 4 28.93 2.85 17.59
CA LEU A 4 28.55 1.56 17.01
C LEU A 4 28.66 0.49 18.12
N SER A 5 27.55 0.19 18.79
CA SER A 5 27.44 -0.97 19.68
C SER A 5 25.99 -1.43 19.80
N LEU A 6 25.62 -2.47 19.03
CA LEU A 6 24.84 -3.69 19.40
C LEU A 6 23.52 -3.58 20.21
N PRO A 7 22.63 -4.61 20.21
CA PRO A 7 21.25 -4.50 19.75
C PRO A 7 20.23 -4.39 20.90
N SER A 8 19.27 -3.46 20.81
CA SER A 8 18.00 -3.54 21.54
C SER A 8 16.87 -3.61 20.52
N TRP A 9 16.60 -4.82 20.01
CA TRP A 9 15.51 -5.10 19.07
C TRP A 9 14.30 -5.59 19.84
N ASP A 10 13.31 -4.71 20.02
CA ASP A 10 11.93 -5.10 20.35
C ASP A 10 10.92 -4.06 19.78
N LEU A 11 11.21 -3.50 18.60
CA LEU A 11 10.24 -2.79 17.77
C LEU A 11 10.38 -3.24 16.30
N PRO A 12 9.29 -3.55 15.59
CA PRO A 12 9.35 -3.92 14.18
C PRO A 12 9.52 -2.66 13.32
N GLU A 13 10.73 -2.10 13.21
CA GLU A 13 10.98 -0.91 12.39
C GLU A 13 11.42 -1.25 10.95
N PRO A 14 10.76 -0.67 9.93
CA PRO A 14 11.37 -0.28 8.67
C PRO A 14 11.32 1.25 8.56
N VAL A 15 11.91 1.93 9.54
CA VAL A 15 12.01 3.39 9.60
C VAL A 15 13.43 3.79 9.21
N LEU A 16 13.59 4.59 8.15
CA LEU A 16 14.84 5.31 7.91
C LEU A 16 14.77 6.58 8.75
N ARG A 17 15.44 6.58 9.92
CA ARG A 17 15.68 7.83 10.66
C ARG A 17 16.89 8.51 10.05
N VAL A 18 16.66 9.68 9.45
CA VAL A 18 17.73 10.53 8.97
C VAL A 18 17.61 11.88 9.66
N GLY A 19 18.48 12.11 10.67
CA GLY A 19 18.32 13.22 11.61
C GLY A 19 17.04 13.09 12.43
N ASP A 20 16.26 14.17 12.51
CA ASP A 20 14.99 14.25 13.25
C ASP A 20 13.76 13.76 12.44
N ARG A 21 13.96 13.27 11.21
CA ARG A 21 12.88 12.89 10.30
C ARG A 21 12.71 11.37 10.22
N THR A 22 11.47 10.92 10.37
CA THR A 22 11.05 9.53 10.12
C THR A 22 10.61 9.40 8.67
N ILE A 23 11.37 8.65 7.87
CA ILE A 23 11.01 8.33 6.49
C ILE A 23 10.31 6.97 6.47
N TYR A 24 9.02 7.00 6.17
CA TYR A 24 8.23 5.79 6.00
C TYR A 24 8.62 5.14 4.67
N THR A 25 9.04 3.88 4.71
CA THR A 25 9.40 3.11 3.50
C THR A 25 8.21 2.31 2.95
N ARG A 26 7.00 2.51 3.49
CA ARG A 26 5.82 1.71 3.18
C ARG A 26 4.58 2.58 2.96
N GLY A 27 3.78 2.25 1.95
CA GLY A 27 2.41 2.72 1.72
C GLY A 27 2.29 4.17 1.26
N ARG A 28 2.17 4.33 -0.07
CA ARG A 28 2.17 5.62 -0.74
C ARG A 28 0.74 6.23 -0.95
N PRO A 29 0.58 7.57 -0.97
CA PRO A 29 -0.51 8.33 -1.60
C PRO A 29 -0.64 8.16 -3.15
N PRO A 30 -1.83 8.27 -3.77
CA PRO A 30 -2.13 7.66 -5.08
C PRO A 30 -1.17 8.03 -6.24
N TRP A 31 -0.85 7.03 -7.08
CA TRP A 31 -0.01 7.13 -8.28
C TRP A 31 -0.77 7.38 -9.56
N TYR A 32 -2.01 7.81 -9.43
CA TYR A 32 -2.84 8.11 -10.55
C TYR A 32 -2.67 9.59 -10.87
N ASP A 33 -2.39 9.91 -12.13
CA ASP A 33 -2.72 11.24 -12.62
C ASP A 33 -4.25 11.44 -12.56
N ALA A 34 -4.71 12.63 -12.95
CA ALA A 34 -6.14 12.94 -13.00
C ALA A 34 -6.94 11.91 -13.82
N ASP A 35 -6.28 11.19 -14.73
CA ASP A 35 -6.86 10.25 -15.68
C ASP A 35 -6.85 8.80 -15.17
N GLY A 36 -6.36 8.54 -13.95
CA GLY A 36 -6.32 7.18 -13.41
C GLY A 36 -5.11 6.35 -13.88
N GLN A 37 -4.09 6.96 -14.51
CA GLN A 37 -2.93 6.21 -15.04
C GLN A 37 -1.80 6.12 -14.03
N ALA A 38 -1.22 4.92 -13.90
CA ALA A 38 -0.09 4.69 -13.01
C ALA A 38 1.15 5.47 -13.48
N GLN A 39 1.66 6.35 -12.63
CA GLN A 39 2.92 7.04 -12.90
C GLN A 39 4.12 6.17 -12.51
N GLU A 40 5.19 6.26 -13.29
CA GLU A 40 6.45 5.58 -12.97
C GLU A 40 7.28 6.38 -11.96
N PRO A 41 8.04 5.69 -11.09
CA PRO A 41 8.93 6.36 -10.15
C PRO A 41 10.14 6.97 -10.86
N PHE A 42 10.65 8.08 -10.33
CA PHE A 42 11.87 8.72 -10.81
C PHE A 42 13.11 8.01 -10.23
N VAL A 43 13.92 7.39 -11.08
CA VAL A 43 15.06 6.58 -10.65
C VAL A 43 16.37 7.36 -10.77
N ILE A 44 17.07 7.51 -9.66
CA ILE A 44 18.37 8.19 -9.57
C ILE A 44 19.45 7.15 -9.32
N GLY A 45 20.45 7.07 -10.18
CA GLY A 45 21.65 6.29 -9.96
C GLY A 45 22.78 7.13 -9.38
N ILE A 46 23.43 6.66 -8.31
CA ILE A 46 24.59 7.32 -7.70
C ILE A 46 25.79 6.38 -7.72
N CYS A 47 26.80 6.72 -8.52
CA CYS A 47 28.01 5.93 -8.70
C CYS A 47 29.27 6.69 -8.23
N GLY A 48 30.39 6.00 -8.08
CA GLY A 48 31.67 6.58 -7.66
C GLY A 48 32.53 5.61 -6.85
N GLY A 49 33.82 5.89 -6.75
CA GLY A 49 34.78 5.00 -6.09
C GLY A 49 34.50 4.77 -4.60
N SER A 50 35.04 3.69 -4.03
CA SER A 50 34.99 3.45 -2.58
C SER A 50 35.56 4.68 -1.83
N GLY A 51 34.86 5.17 -0.80
CA GLY A 51 35.24 6.38 -0.07
C GLY A 51 34.86 7.73 -0.71
N SER A 52 34.24 7.77 -1.89
CA SER A 52 33.90 9.04 -2.57
C SER A 52 32.78 9.85 -1.91
N GLY A 53 31.92 9.20 -1.11
CA GLY A 53 30.80 9.85 -0.44
C GLY A 53 29.44 9.69 -1.13
N LYS A 54 29.26 8.68 -2.00
CA LYS A 54 27.96 8.30 -2.61
C LYS A 54 26.82 8.24 -1.60
N THR A 55 26.99 7.46 -0.52
CA THR A 55 25.98 7.28 0.52
C THR A 55 25.66 8.59 1.23
N THR A 56 26.64 9.48 1.38
CA THR A 56 26.42 10.84 1.93
C THR A 56 25.59 11.69 0.97
N VAL A 57 25.91 11.68 -0.33
CA VAL A 57 25.11 12.37 -1.36
C VAL A 57 23.69 11.83 -1.39
N ALA A 58 23.51 10.51 -1.34
CA ALA A 58 22.19 9.87 -1.30
C ALA A 58 21.38 10.33 -0.07
N ARG A 59 21.99 10.34 1.12
CA ARG A 59 21.34 10.79 2.36
C ARG A 59 20.96 12.26 2.31
N GLU A 60 21.87 13.14 1.85
CA GLU A 60 21.59 14.57 1.74
C GLU A 60 20.46 14.86 0.74
N ILE A 61 20.41 14.14 -0.38
CA ILE A 61 19.28 14.22 -1.32
C ILE A 61 17.99 13.81 -0.60
N ILE A 62 18.00 12.69 0.12
CA ILE A 62 16.83 12.20 0.87
C ILE A 62 16.37 13.20 1.94
N GLU A 63 17.29 13.77 2.72
CA GLU A 63 17.00 14.73 3.80
C GLU A 63 16.40 16.04 3.26
N CYS A 64 16.95 16.54 2.16
CA CYS A 64 16.54 17.81 1.58
C CYS A 64 15.33 17.70 0.65
N LEU A 65 15.03 16.50 0.15
CA LEU A 65 13.79 16.28 -0.58
C LEU A 65 12.63 16.35 0.40
N ASP A 66 11.76 17.33 0.20
CA ASP A 66 10.51 17.46 0.94
C ASP A 66 9.43 16.53 0.37
N VAL A 67 9.80 15.27 0.15
CA VAL A 67 8.90 14.25 -0.38
C VAL A 67 8.88 13.06 0.56
N GLN A 68 7.67 12.65 0.92
CA GLN A 68 7.46 11.65 1.96
C GLN A 68 7.98 10.25 1.58
N TRP A 69 8.25 9.99 0.29
CA TRP A 69 8.49 8.64 -0.25
C TRP A 69 9.73 8.58 -1.13
N VAL A 70 10.87 8.27 -0.52
CA VAL A 70 12.14 7.99 -1.21
C VAL A 70 12.68 6.62 -0.78
N SER A 71 12.92 5.74 -1.74
CA SER A 71 13.49 4.41 -1.50
C SER A 71 14.97 4.41 -1.85
N LEU A 72 15.82 4.00 -0.88
CA LEU A 72 17.26 3.84 -1.10
C LEU A 72 17.58 2.34 -1.32
N LEU A 73 18.07 2.02 -2.50
CA LEU A 73 18.54 0.71 -2.90
C LEU A 73 20.06 0.71 -2.95
N SER A 74 20.69 0.16 -1.91
CA SER A 74 22.14 0.02 -1.85
C SER A 74 22.59 -1.27 -2.55
N MET A 75 23.53 -1.16 -3.48
CA MET A 75 24.14 -2.34 -4.14
C MET A 75 24.92 -3.23 -3.18
N ASP A 76 25.28 -2.71 -2.00
CA ASP A 76 25.96 -3.47 -0.95
C ASP A 76 25.10 -4.64 -0.44
N SER A 77 23.77 -4.55 -0.54
CA SER A 77 22.87 -5.67 -0.24
C SER A 77 22.93 -6.80 -1.28
N TYR A 78 23.46 -6.54 -2.47
CA TYR A 78 23.39 -7.45 -3.62
C TYR A 78 24.67 -8.25 -3.84
N TYR A 79 25.62 -8.29 -2.89
CA TYR A 79 26.73 -9.24 -2.99
C TYR A 79 26.22 -10.69 -3.02
N LYS A 80 26.86 -11.51 -3.85
CA LYS A 80 26.59 -12.95 -3.90
C LYS A 80 27.19 -13.63 -2.67
N PRO A 81 26.57 -14.70 -2.15
CA PRO A 81 27.22 -15.54 -1.16
C PRO A 81 28.48 -16.18 -1.76
N LEU A 82 29.55 -16.27 -0.99
CA LEU A 82 30.79 -16.90 -1.42
C LEU A 82 30.61 -18.41 -1.66
N THR A 83 31.25 -18.94 -2.70
CA THR A 83 31.39 -20.38 -2.89
C THR A 83 32.30 -20.98 -1.80
N PRO A 84 32.26 -22.31 -1.56
CA PRO A 84 33.19 -22.96 -0.64
C PRO A 84 34.66 -22.66 -0.97
N GLU A 85 35.00 -22.58 -2.26
CA GLU A 85 36.33 -22.25 -2.77
C GLU A 85 36.70 -20.80 -2.46
N ASP A 86 35.80 -19.85 -2.77
CA ASP A 86 36.03 -18.43 -2.48
C ASP A 86 36.13 -18.15 -0.98
N ARG A 87 35.38 -18.88 -0.16
CA ARG A 87 35.42 -18.75 1.31
C ARG A 87 36.74 -19.27 1.89
N ALA A 88 37.35 -20.29 1.28
CA ALA A 88 38.65 -20.80 1.68
C ALA A 88 39.77 -19.77 1.46
N ASP A 89 39.59 -18.85 0.50
CA ASP A 89 40.56 -17.79 0.17
C ASP A 89 39.93 -16.39 0.15
N VAL A 90 39.10 -16.10 1.16
CA VAL A 90 38.31 -14.85 1.22
C VAL A 90 39.18 -13.60 1.24
N GLU A 91 40.40 -13.69 1.79
CA GLU A 91 41.36 -12.58 1.81
C GLU A 91 41.79 -12.14 0.41
N ASN A 92 41.74 -13.07 -0.56
CA ASN A 92 42.11 -12.83 -1.95
C ASN A 92 40.89 -12.63 -2.87
N TYR A 93 39.67 -12.63 -2.33
CA TYR A 93 38.46 -12.44 -3.11
C TYR A 93 38.21 -10.95 -3.42
N ASN A 94 37.98 -10.63 -4.70
CA ASN A 94 37.73 -9.26 -5.15
C ASN A 94 36.24 -8.89 -5.11
N PHE A 95 35.79 -8.31 -4.00
CA PHE A 95 34.42 -7.81 -3.85
C PHE A 95 34.08 -6.61 -4.76
N ASP A 96 35.08 -5.89 -5.27
CA ASP A 96 34.86 -4.76 -6.18
C ASP A 96 34.77 -5.21 -7.66
N HIS A 97 34.88 -6.52 -7.95
CA HIS A 97 34.69 -7.09 -9.28
C HIS A 97 33.20 -7.30 -9.59
N PRO A 98 32.72 -7.01 -10.82
CA PRO A 98 31.31 -7.15 -11.19
C PRO A 98 30.68 -8.52 -10.90
N ASN A 99 31.46 -9.60 -11.02
CA ASN A 99 30.98 -10.95 -10.73
C ASN A 99 30.57 -11.18 -9.27
N ALA A 100 31.11 -10.39 -8.32
CA ALA A 100 30.80 -10.48 -6.89
C ALA A 100 29.41 -9.93 -6.57
N SER A 101 28.86 -9.07 -7.43
CA SER A 101 27.52 -8.50 -7.28
C SER A 101 26.48 -9.25 -8.11
N ASP A 102 25.28 -9.38 -7.55
CA ASP A 102 24.11 -9.97 -8.17
C ASP A 102 23.31 -8.91 -8.93
N ILE A 103 23.87 -8.50 -10.06
CA ILE A 103 23.33 -7.44 -10.92
C ILE A 103 21.97 -7.85 -11.51
N ASP A 104 21.77 -9.14 -11.79
CA ASP A 104 20.51 -9.66 -12.32
C ASP A 104 19.39 -9.50 -11.29
N LEU A 105 19.65 -9.86 -10.02
CA LEU A 105 18.69 -9.62 -8.94
C LEU A 105 18.37 -8.13 -8.78
N LEU A 106 19.39 -7.27 -8.81
CA LEU A 106 19.21 -5.81 -8.75
C LEU A 106 18.33 -5.29 -9.90
N TYR A 107 18.58 -5.77 -11.13
CA TYR A 107 17.80 -5.40 -12.31
C TYR A 107 16.33 -5.81 -12.17
N HIS A 108 16.07 -7.07 -11.77
CA HIS A 108 14.70 -7.56 -11.55
C HIS A 108 13.99 -6.81 -10.42
N HIS A 109 14.69 -6.50 -9.33
CA HIS A 109 14.15 -5.69 -8.24
C HIS A 109 13.80 -4.27 -8.69
N LEU A 110 14.68 -3.63 -9.48
CA LEU A 110 14.43 -2.29 -10.00
C LEU A 110 13.23 -2.26 -10.97
N LEU A 111 13.08 -3.29 -11.83
CA LEU A 111 11.89 -3.45 -12.68
C LEU A 111 10.60 -3.59 -11.85
N ARG A 112 10.63 -4.43 -10.81
CA ARG A 112 9.47 -4.61 -9.92
C ARG A 112 9.07 -3.29 -9.25
N LEU A 113 10.05 -2.58 -8.67
CA LEU A 113 9.80 -1.28 -8.07
C LEU A 113 9.25 -0.25 -9.07
N ARG A 114 9.75 -0.25 -10.32
CA ARG A 114 9.20 0.59 -11.40
C ARG A 114 7.76 0.25 -11.77
N SER A 115 7.39 -1.03 -11.71
CA SER A 115 6.00 -1.47 -11.88
C SER A 115 5.12 -1.23 -10.65
N GLY A 116 5.63 -0.55 -9.63
CA GLY A 116 4.91 -0.27 -8.39
C GLY A 116 4.79 -1.46 -7.45
N LYS A 117 5.50 -2.58 -7.70
CA LYS A 117 5.45 -3.78 -6.87
C LYS A 117 6.49 -3.74 -5.75
N SER A 118 6.20 -4.39 -4.64
CA SER A 118 7.16 -4.55 -3.55
C SER A 118 8.26 -5.55 -3.93
N ILE A 119 9.40 -5.43 -3.25
CA ILE A 119 10.55 -6.34 -3.38
C ILE A 119 11.05 -6.76 -2.01
N GLU A 120 11.71 -7.91 -1.94
CA GLU A 120 12.39 -8.41 -0.75
C GLU A 120 13.90 -8.24 -0.92
N VAL A 121 14.46 -7.16 -0.35
CA VAL A 121 15.89 -6.88 -0.45
C VAL A 121 16.65 -7.80 0.50
N PRO A 122 17.66 -8.56 0.03
CA PRO A 122 18.47 -9.41 0.90
C PRO A 122 19.31 -8.58 1.89
N GLU A 123 19.49 -9.11 3.10
CA GLU A 123 20.45 -8.59 4.06
C GLU A 123 21.79 -9.32 3.89
N TYR A 124 22.87 -8.55 3.70
CA TYR A 124 24.22 -9.08 3.52
C TYR A 124 25.08 -8.80 4.75
N ASP A 125 25.66 -9.87 5.31
CA ASP A 125 26.57 -9.78 6.45
C ASP A 125 28.02 -9.71 5.98
N PHE A 126 28.65 -8.56 6.24
CA PHE A 126 30.04 -8.28 5.89
C PHE A 126 31.07 -9.01 6.76
N VAL A 127 30.67 -9.58 7.90
CA VAL A 127 31.53 -10.36 8.78
C VAL A 127 31.61 -11.81 8.29
N THR A 128 30.47 -12.42 7.98
CA THR A 128 30.40 -13.81 7.51
C THR A 128 30.47 -13.96 5.99
N HIS A 129 30.49 -12.84 5.26
CA HIS A 129 30.48 -12.76 3.79
C HIS A 129 29.36 -13.61 3.18
N SER A 130 28.14 -13.48 3.71
CA SER A 130 26.99 -14.26 3.29
C SER A 130 25.69 -13.48 3.40
N ARG A 131 24.67 -13.90 2.63
CA ARG A 131 23.31 -13.40 2.79
C ARG A 131 22.66 -14.08 3.98
N THR A 132 21.98 -13.31 4.82
CA THR A 132 21.20 -13.87 5.93
C THR A 132 19.88 -14.45 5.40
N SER A 133 19.15 -15.20 6.23
CA SER A 133 17.79 -15.64 5.92
C SER A 133 16.74 -14.52 6.02
N LYS A 134 17.15 -13.30 6.42
CA LYS A 134 16.26 -12.16 6.59
C LYS A 134 16.25 -11.31 5.32
N THR A 135 15.09 -10.76 5.02
CA THR A 135 14.90 -9.81 3.94
C THR A 135 14.21 -8.56 4.46
N LYS A 136 14.45 -7.46 3.77
CA LYS A 136 13.78 -6.19 4.02
C LYS A 136 12.83 -5.90 2.86
N THR A 137 11.53 -5.91 3.15
CA THR A 137 10.52 -5.47 2.18
C THR A 137 10.70 -3.98 1.88
N LEU A 138 10.92 -3.66 0.61
CA LEU A 138 10.96 -2.30 0.09
C LEU A 138 9.77 -2.09 -0.85
N TYR A 139 9.04 -0.99 -0.65
CA TYR A 139 7.89 -0.62 -1.47
C TYR A 139 8.31 0.37 -2.55
N GLY A 140 7.49 0.50 -3.60
CA GLY A 140 7.67 1.53 -4.61
C GLY A 140 7.65 2.93 -3.99
N ALA A 141 8.48 3.84 -4.50
CA ALA A 141 8.61 5.22 -4.00
C ALA A 141 8.72 6.23 -5.15
N ASN A 142 8.27 7.47 -4.93
CA ASN A 142 8.27 8.51 -5.97
C ASN A 142 9.67 8.73 -6.55
N VAL A 143 10.67 8.59 -5.68
CA VAL A 143 12.07 8.61 -6.03
C VAL A 143 12.70 7.31 -5.56
N ILE A 144 13.38 6.62 -6.47
CA ILE A 144 14.19 5.44 -6.14
C ILE A 144 15.65 5.84 -6.36
N ILE A 145 16.44 5.81 -5.30
CA ILE A 145 17.88 6.07 -5.36
C ILE A 145 18.59 4.73 -5.35
N VAL A 146 19.31 4.41 -6.43
CA VAL A 146 20.18 3.24 -6.53
C VAL A 146 21.61 3.73 -6.34
N GLU A 147 22.28 3.31 -5.27
CA GLU A 147 23.66 3.71 -5.00
C GLU A 147 24.61 2.51 -4.93
N GLY A 148 25.80 2.68 -5.48
CA GLY A 148 26.83 1.65 -5.41
C GLY A 148 28.07 1.98 -6.24
N ILE A 149 29.17 1.32 -5.90
CA ILE A 149 30.44 1.48 -6.64
C ILE A 149 30.33 1.04 -8.10
N LEU A 150 29.43 0.11 -8.41
CA LEU A 150 29.20 -0.45 -9.74
C LEU A 150 27.81 -0.11 -10.29
N ALA A 151 27.15 0.95 -9.76
CA ALA A 151 25.79 1.31 -10.16
C ALA A 151 25.66 1.56 -11.67
N PHE A 152 26.73 2.04 -12.31
CA PHE A 152 26.76 2.31 -13.75
C PHE A 152 27.44 1.21 -14.58
N TYR A 153 27.79 0.08 -13.96
CA TYR A 153 28.48 -1.00 -14.68
C TYR A 153 27.56 -1.68 -15.72
N SER A 154 26.31 -1.97 -15.36
CA SER A 154 25.38 -2.70 -16.24
C SER A 154 24.55 -1.75 -17.13
N PRO A 155 24.60 -1.91 -18.46
CA PRO A 155 23.73 -1.17 -19.39
C PRO A 155 22.24 -1.40 -19.13
N GLN A 156 21.85 -2.56 -18.60
CA GLN A 156 20.44 -2.88 -18.34
C GLN A 156 19.91 -2.08 -17.15
N VAL A 157 20.71 -1.95 -16.09
CA VAL A 157 20.35 -1.17 -14.89
C VAL A 157 20.37 0.33 -15.19
N THR A 158 21.40 0.82 -15.90
CA THR A 158 21.53 2.24 -16.25
C THR A 158 20.43 2.76 -17.18
N LYS A 159 19.88 1.91 -18.06
CA LYS A 159 18.71 2.24 -18.88
C LYS A 159 17.43 2.47 -18.07
N LEU A 160 17.37 1.93 -16.85
CA LEU A 160 16.23 2.13 -15.95
C LEU A 160 16.34 3.40 -15.12
N MET A 161 17.49 4.10 -15.16
CA MET A 161 17.74 5.33 -14.42
C MET A 161 17.38 6.56 -15.23
N ASP A 162 16.68 7.51 -14.61
CA ASP A 162 16.33 8.81 -15.19
C ASP A 162 17.41 9.88 -14.98
N LEU A 163 18.21 9.74 -13.91
CA LEU A 163 19.31 10.66 -13.59
C LEU A 163 20.51 9.87 -13.06
N LYS A 164 21.67 10.06 -13.68
CA LYS A 164 22.93 9.40 -13.31
C LYS A 164 23.90 10.41 -12.73
N VAL A 165 24.15 10.29 -11.44
CA VAL A 165 25.06 11.13 -10.67
C VAL A 165 26.35 10.35 -10.39
N PHE A 166 27.49 10.87 -10.86
CA PHE A 166 28.80 10.32 -10.51
C PHE A 166 29.47 11.20 -9.44
N VAL A 167 29.85 10.60 -8.32
CA VAL A 167 30.56 11.28 -7.25
C VAL A 167 32.06 11.13 -7.45
N ASP A 168 32.68 12.24 -7.87
CA ASP A 168 34.11 12.30 -8.13
C ASP A 168 34.87 12.92 -6.95
N THR A 169 35.90 12.22 -6.51
CA THR A 169 36.69 12.59 -5.32
C THR A 169 38.09 12.03 -5.49
N ASP A 170 39.08 12.84 -5.12
CA ASP A 170 40.48 12.51 -5.28
C ASP A 170 40.84 11.18 -4.58
N ALA A 171 41.75 10.42 -5.20
CA ALA A 171 42.05 9.06 -4.78
C ALA A 171 42.65 8.98 -3.37
N ASP A 172 43.45 9.98 -2.99
CA ASP A 172 44.04 10.13 -1.66
C ASP A 172 42.98 10.42 -0.59
N GLU A 173 42.02 11.30 -0.88
CA GLU A 173 40.90 11.56 0.03
C GLU A 173 40.01 10.32 0.19
N ARG A 174 39.72 9.62 -0.91
CA ARG A 174 38.97 8.35 -0.88
C ARG A 174 39.66 7.28 -0.04
N LEU A 175 40.96 7.11 -0.22
CA LEU A 175 41.77 6.17 0.57
C LEU A 175 41.80 6.57 2.04
N GLY A 176 42.02 7.85 2.34
CA GLY A 176 42.01 8.37 3.71
C GLY A 176 40.67 8.13 4.43
N ARG A 177 39.55 8.36 3.74
CA ARG A 177 38.20 8.07 4.26
C ARG A 177 37.98 6.57 4.47
N ARG A 178 38.42 5.72 3.53
CA ARG A 178 38.32 4.26 3.66
C ARG A 178 39.14 3.73 4.83
N LEU A 179 40.38 4.20 5.01
CA LEU A 179 41.24 3.81 6.13
C LEU A 179 40.57 4.13 7.46
N ARG A 180 40.10 5.37 7.65
CA ARG A 180 39.40 5.77 8.89
C ARG A 180 38.20 4.88 9.17
N ARG A 181 37.35 4.64 8.17
CA ARG A 181 36.16 3.81 8.30
C ARG A 181 36.51 2.36 8.64
N ASP A 182 37.38 1.71 7.87
CA ASP A 182 37.67 0.29 8.02
C ASP A 182 38.49 0.00 9.30
N ILE A 183 39.31 0.95 9.77
CA ILE A 183 40.06 0.82 11.03
C ILE A 183 39.14 1.11 12.23
N SER A 184 38.47 2.26 12.24
CA SER A 184 37.71 2.73 13.41
C SER A 184 36.37 2.01 13.57
N GLU A 185 35.68 1.69 12.48
CA GLU A 185 34.32 1.10 12.54
C GLU A 185 34.34 -0.42 12.39
N ARG A 186 35.33 -0.99 11.69
CA ARG A 186 35.40 -2.43 11.39
C ARG A 186 36.59 -3.16 12.05
N GLY A 187 37.43 -2.45 12.81
CA GLY A 187 38.53 -3.02 13.57
C GLY A 187 39.64 -3.66 12.73
N ARG A 188 39.81 -3.24 11.47
CA ARG A 188 40.81 -3.81 10.57
C ARG A 188 42.19 -3.19 10.74
N ASP A 189 43.24 -3.97 10.48
CA ASP A 189 44.63 -3.51 10.50
C ASP A 189 44.96 -2.61 9.28
N VAL A 190 45.77 -1.58 9.51
CA VAL A 190 46.18 -0.60 8.49
C VAL A 190 46.85 -1.28 7.30
N LYS A 191 47.76 -2.23 7.56
CA LYS A 191 48.52 -2.90 6.51
C LYS A 191 47.60 -3.75 5.63
N SER A 192 46.65 -4.47 6.26
CA SER A 192 45.64 -5.24 5.55
C SER A 192 44.76 -4.38 4.64
N VAL A 193 44.32 -3.21 5.11
CA VAL A 193 43.49 -2.29 4.30
C VAL A 193 44.28 -1.72 3.12
N LEU A 194 45.54 -1.34 3.33
CA LEU A 194 46.41 -0.83 2.25
C LEU A 194 46.74 -1.90 1.20
N ASP A 195 47.02 -3.12 1.63
CA ASP A 195 47.27 -4.25 0.72
C ASP A 195 46.03 -4.53 -0.15
N GLN A 196 44.85 -4.63 0.48
CA GLN A 196 43.58 -4.79 -0.22
C GLN A 196 43.31 -3.63 -1.20
N TYR A 197 43.61 -2.39 -0.80
CA TYR A 197 43.41 -1.23 -1.65
C TYR A 197 44.23 -1.29 -2.93
N ASN A 198 45.53 -1.61 -2.80
CA ASN A 198 46.43 -1.70 -3.95
C ASN A 198 46.14 -2.90 -4.84
N ARG A 199 45.75 -4.03 -4.23
CA ARG A 199 45.52 -5.28 -4.95
C ARG A 199 44.17 -5.33 -5.67
N PHE A 200 43.12 -4.80 -5.05
CA PHE A 200 41.75 -4.96 -5.55
C PHE A 200 41.04 -3.64 -5.81
N VAL A 201 40.99 -2.74 -4.81
CA VAL A 201 40.12 -1.55 -4.86
C VAL A 201 40.54 -0.57 -5.96
N LYS A 202 41.84 -0.24 -6.04
CA LYS A 202 42.36 0.70 -7.03
C LYS A 202 42.27 0.12 -8.45
N PRO A 203 42.72 -1.13 -8.73
CA PRO A 203 42.54 -1.74 -10.05
C PRO A 203 41.07 -1.83 -10.48
N ALA A 204 40.17 -2.25 -9.58
CA ALA A 204 38.74 -2.34 -9.88
C ALA A 204 38.14 -0.96 -10.19
N TYR A 205 38.57 0.09 -9.48
CA TYR A 205 38.16 1.46 -9.78
C TYR A 205 38.58 1.88 -11.19
N GLU A 206 39.85 1.69 -11.54
CA GLU A 206 40.40 2.08 -12.84
C GLU A 206 39.77 1.28 -13.99
N GLN A 207 39.50 -0.01 -13.76
CA GLN A 207 38.97 -0.91 -14.78
C GLN A 207 37.46 -0.80 -14.99
N PHE A 208 36.67 -0.69 -13.91
CA PHE A 208 35.21 -0.83 -13.98
C PHE A 208 34.43 0.43 -13.59
N ILE A 209 34.97 1.26 -12.68
CA ILE A 209 34.22 2.36 -12.08
C ILE A 209 34.52 3.68 -12.79
N ALA A 210 35.78 4.05 -12.93
CA ALA A 210 36.19 5.31 -13.55
C ALA A 210 35.68 5.47 -14.99
N PRO A 211 35.72 4.44 -15.86
CA PRO A 211 35.18 4.55 -17.22
C PRO A 211 33.67 4.83 -17.24
N SER A 212 32.92 4.38 -16.22
CA SER A 212 31.48 4.60 -16.13
C SER A 212 31.09 6.07 -15.89
N MET A 213 32.05 6.92 -15.50
CA MET A 213 31.84 8.38 -15.39
C MET A 213 31.35 9.00 -16.71
N ALA A 214 31.76 8.45 -17.86
CA ALA A 214 31.32 8.92 -19.18
C ALA A 214 29.81 8.75 -19.42
N GLN A 215 29.13 7.94 -18.62
CA GLN A 215 27.68 7.70 -18.71
C GLN A 215 26.88 8.63 -17.78
N ALA A 216 27.54 9.44 -16.95
CA ALA A 216 26.90 10.27 -15.95
C ALA A 216 26.29 11.53 -16.59
N ASP A 217 25.10 11.90 -16.13
CA ASP A 217 24.46 13.16 -16.51
C ASP A 217 25.03 14.33 -15.67
N ILE A 218 25.42 14.05 -14.43
CA ILE A 218 25.99 15.02 -13.49
C ILE A 218 27.21 14.42 -12.78
N ILE A 219 28.29 15.20 -12.68
CA ILE A 219 29.47 14.88 -11.88
C ILE A 219 29.51 15.81 -10.66
N ILE A 220 29.57 15.23 -9.46
CA ILE A 220 29.70 15.97 -8.20
C ILE A 220 31.13 15.86 -7.69
N PRO A 221 31.95 16.92 -7.79
CA PRO A 221 33.24 16.95 -7.12
C PRO A 221 33.06 17.10 -5.61
N ARG A 222 33.97 16.53 -4.82
CA ARG A 222 34.00 16.61 -3.33
C ARG A 222 32.79 15.98 -2.62
N GLY A 223 31.98 15.18 -3.32
CA GLY A 223 30.83 14.46 -2.76
C GLY A 223 29.86 15.34 -1.97
N GLY A 224 29.45 14.88 -0.79
CA GLY A 224 28.43 15.56 0.05
C GLY A 224 28.81 16.95 0.55
N GLN A 225 30.06 17.39 0.39
CA GLN A 225 30.51 18.74 0.73
C GLN A 225 30.07 19.78 -0.30
N ASN A 226 29.76 19.36 -1.52
CA ASN A 226 29.34 20.27 -2.59
C ASN A 226 27.84 20.58 -2.47
N LYS A 227 27.50 21.43 -1.50
CA LYS A 227 26.12 21.84 -1.21
C LYS A 227 25.42 22.49 -2.41
N ILE A 228 26.16 23.21 -3.26
CA ILE A 228 25.60 23.84 -4.47
C ILE A 228 25.13 22.77 -5.46
N ALA A 229 25.97 21.76 -5.74
CA ALA A 229 25.60 20.67 -6.65
C ALA A 229 24.40 19.88 -6.11
N LEU A 230 24.38 19.60 -4.80
CA LEU A 230 23.23 18.96 -4.15
C LEU A 230 21.96 19.79 -4.33
N GLN A 231 21.99 21.09 -4.05
CA GLN A 231 20.83 21.98 -4.22
C GLN A 231 20.28 21.97 -5.65
N LEU A 232 21.14 21.97 -6.67
CA LEU A 232 20.72 21.90 -8.07
C LEU A 232 20.01 20.58 -8.40
N ILE A 233 20.53 19.46 -7.90
CA ILE A 233 19.91 18.14 -8.05
C ILE A 233 18.53 18.11 -7.37
N ILE A 234 18.46 18.60 -6.12
CA ILE A 234 17.22 18.65 -5.36
C ILE A 234 16.17 19.53 -6.05
N GLN A 235 16.56 20.70 -6.56
CA GLN A 235 15.65 21.57 -7.32
C GLN A 235 15.14 20.90 -8.61
N HIS A 236 16.01 20.18 -9.32
CA HIS A 236 15.63 19.44 -10.51
C HIS A 236 14.60 18.33 -10.18
N ILE A 237 14.86 17.55 -9.13
CA ILE A 237 13.95 16.49 -8.66
C ILE A 237 12.60 17.09 -8.24
N ASN A 238 12.61 18.15 -7.42
CA ASN A 238 11.39 18.82 -6.95
C ASN A 238 10.56 19.38 -8.12
N LYS A 239 11.21 19.98 -9.13
CA LYS A 239 10.51 20.47 -10.32
C LYS A 239 9.82 19.33 -11.07
N ARG A 240 10.50 18.19 -11.23
CA ARG A 240 9.94 17.01 -11.89
C ARG A 240 8.76 16.44 -11.08
N LEU A 241 8.90 16.31 -9.76
CA LEU A 241 7.83 15.80 -8.89
C LEU A 241 6.62 16.74 -8.79
N LYS A 242 6.79 18.07 -8.80
CA LYS A 242 5.67 19.04 -8.78
C LYS A 242 4.81 18.99 -10.04
N LEU A 243 5.42 18.78 -11.22
CA LEU A 243 4.66 18.58 -12.47
C LEU A 243 3.70 17.38 -12.34
N HIS A 244 4.06 16.38 -11.55
CA HIS A 244 3.23 15.20 -11.31
C HIS A 244 2.17 15.41 -10.21
N ALA A 245 2.52 16.09 -9.11
CA ALA A 245 1.61 16.28 -7.95
C ALA A 245 0.39 17.18 -8.24
N THR A 246 0.54 18.17 -9.13
CA THR A 246 -0.52 19.15 -9.43
C THR A 246 -1.77 18.50 -10.05
N ASN A 247 -1.65 17.28 -10.59
CA ASN A 247 -2.71 16.58 -11.31
C ASN A 247 -3.51 15.58 -10.44
N SER A 248 -3.01 15.15 -9.28
CA SER A 248 -3.51 13.91 -8.65
C SER A 248 -4.52 14.10 -7.50
N ARG A 249 -4.56 15.24 -6.80
CA ARG A 249 -5.47 15.42 -5.63
C ARG A 249 -6.51 16.51 -5.80
N HIS A 250 -6.09 17.66 -6.34
CA HIS A 250 -7.01 18.74 -6.66
C HIS A 250 -8.00 18.35 -7.76
N ALA A 251 -7.65 17.42 -8.65
CA ALA A 251 -8.58 16.91 -9.67
C ALA A 251 -9.59 15.91 -9.10
N LEU A 252 -9.16 14.96 -8.25
CA LEU A 252 -10.04 13.95 -7.65
C LEU A 252 -11.01 14.55 -6.60
N ALA A 253 -10.56 15.54 -5.82
CA ALA A 253 -11.41 16.25 -4.86
C ALA A 253 -12.31 17.31 -5.51
N LYS A 254 -11.92 17.89 -6.66
CA LYS A 254 -12.74 18.80 -7.47
C LYS A 254 -13.53 18.09 -8.57
N MET A 255 -13.53 16.76 -8.60
CA MET A 255 -14.54 16.03 -9.34
C MET A 255 -15.84 16.21 -8.54
N GLU A 256 -16.41 17.40 -8.64
CA GLU A 256 -17.71 17.75 -8.09
C GLU A 256 -18.70 16.78 -8.72
N LEU A 257 -19.00 15.68 -8.01
CA LEU A 257 -20.29 15.06 -8.18
C LEU A 257 -21.29 16.06 -7.59
N PRO A 258 -22.19 16.62 -8.41
CA PRO A 258 -23.09 17.68 -7.98
C PRO A 258 -24.09 17.08 -7.00
N ILE A 259 -23.87 17.28 -5.70
CA ILE A 259 -24.77 16.79 -4.66
C ILE A 259 -25.47 18.00 -4.05
N MET A 260 -26.74 18.16 -4.43
CA MET A 260 -27.61 19.20 -3.90
C MET A 260 -27.85 19.02 -2.39
N ASN A 261 -27.76 20.13 -1.66
CA ASN A 261 -28.34 20.31 -0.34
C ASN A 261 -29.84 20.02 -0.39
N GLY A 262 -30.29 18.92 0.23
CA GLY A 262 -31.70 18.58 0.28
C GLY A 262 -32.06 17.68 1.46
N VAL A 263 -32.84 18.22 2.40
CA VAL A 263 -33.55 17.45 3.42
C VAL A 263 -34.61 16.60 2.72
N VAL A 264 -34.63 15.29 2.96
CA VAL A 264 -35.65 14.39 2.39
C VAL A 264 -36.86 14.32 3.30
N THR A 265 -38.02 14.75 2.79
CA THR A 265 -39.35 14.41 3.32
C THR A 265 -39.91 13.19 2.57
N TYR A 266 -40.56 12.30 3.32
CA TYR A 266 -41.14 11.06 2.83
C TYR A 266 -42.58 11.30 2.34
N ASN A 267 -42.91 10.93 1.10
CA ASN A 267 -44.30 10.72 0.67
C ASN A 267 -44.46 9.26 0.22
N GLY A 268 -45.52 8.60 0.70
CA GLY A 268 -45.84 7.17 0.50
C GLY A 268 -45.95 6.74 -0.97
N THR A 269 -46.21 5.49 -1.34
CA THR A 269 -46.93 4.39 -0.69
C THR A 269 -46.63 3.13 -1.53
N LEU A 270 -46.60 1.94 -0.91
CA LEU A 270 -47.05 0.64 -1.44
C LEU A 270 -46.37 -0.49 -0.65
N GLY A 271 -47.08 -0.99 0.36
CA GLY A 271 -46.87 -2.35 0.88
C GLY A 271 -48.18 -3.12 0.68
N PRO A 272 -48.16 -4.40 0.26
CA PRO A 272 -49.37 -5.19 0.16
C PRO A 272 -49.91 -5.50 1.57
N LYS A 273 -51.23 -5.39 1.74
CA LYS A 273 -51.96 -5.79 2.95
C LYS A 273 -51.85 -7.31 3.16
N PRO A 274 -51.75 -7.81 4.41
CA PRO A 274 -51.92 -9.21 4.71
C PRO A 274 -53.41 -9.57 4.84
N TRP A 275 -53.80 -10.68 4.21
CA TRP A 275 -54.99 -11.52 4.45
C TRP A 275 -56.38 -10.92 4.20
N GLY A 276 -57.07 -11.49 3.21
CA GLY A 276 -58.49 -11.32 2.94
C GLY A 276 -58.93 -12.18 1.74
N ASP A 277 -59.81 -13.14 1.99
CA ASP A 277 -60.38 -14.06 1.00
C ASP A 277 -61.20 -13.34 -0.08
N GLY A 278 -61.04 -13.72 -1.35
CA GLY A 278 -61.88 -13.29 -2.47
C GLY A 278 -61.28 -13.60 -3.86
N PRO A 279 -62.07 -14.01 -4.87
CA PRO A 279 -61.57 -14.77 -6.02
C PRO A 279 -61.06 -13.91 -7.20
N PHE A 280 -60.06 -14.47 -7.88
CA PHE A 280 -59.58 -14.27 -9.26
C PHE A 280 -60.22 -13.16 -10.12
N GLN A 281 -59.38 -12.27 -10.65
CA GLN A 281 -59.45 -11.82 -12.05
C GLN A 281 -58.06 -11.67 -12.67
N ASN A 282 -57.90 -12.24 -13.86
CA ASN A 282 -56.75 -12.13 -14.76
C ASN A 282 -56.70 -10.76 -15.43
N GLY A 283 -55.49 -10.25 -15.68
CA GLY A 283 -55.25 -9.18 -16.64
C GLY A 283 -54.01 -8.36 -16.30
N ASP A 284 -52.85 -8.81 -16.78
CA ASP A 284 -51.96 -8.02 -17.64
C ASP A 284 -50.52 -8.54 -17.55
N SER A 285 -49.96 -8.77 -18.74
CA SER A 285 -48.61 -9.26 -18.98
C SER A 285 -47.57 -8.20 -18.57
N GLU A 286 -47.07 -8.28 -17.34
CA GLU A 286 -45.83 -7.60 -16.95
C GLU A 286 -44.61 -8.47 -17.29
N LYS A 287 -43.64 -7.82 -17.93
CA LYS A 287 -42.36 -8.37 -18.34
C LYS A 287 -41.64 -8.99 -17.15
N SER A 288 -41.23 -10.25 -17.30
CA SER A 288 -40.39 -10.97 -16.35
C SER A 288 -39.09 -10.21 -16.09
N VAL A 289 -38.97 -9.60 -14.91
CA VAL A 289 -37.70 -9.14 -14.36
C VAL A 289 -37.06 -10.33 -13.64
N ASP A 290 -35.83 -10.67 -14.03
CA ASP A 290 -35.03 -11.71 -13.38
C ASP A 290 -34.73 -11.29 -11.92
N PRO A 291 -35.22 -12.02 -10.90
CA PRO A 291 -35.01 -11.68 -9.49
C PRO A 291 -33.57 -11.88 -9.01
N THR A 292 -32.67 -12.37 -9.87
CA THR A 292 -31.24 -12.55 -9.55
C THR A 292 -30.33 -11.41 -10.04
N ALA A 293 -30.86 -10.44 -10.79
CA ALA A 293 -30.09 -9.28 -11.23
C ALA A 293 -29.95 -8.25 -10.08
N PRO A 294 -28.73 -7.78 -9.76
CA PRO A 294 -28.55 -6.75 -8.73
C PRO A 294 -29.24 -5.44 -9.17
N ASP A 295 -30.08 -4.88 -8.29
CA ASP A 295 -30.66 -3.57 -8.52
C ASP A 295 -29.56 -2.50 -8.44
N THR A 296 -29.12 -2.02 -9.60
CA THR A 296 -28.05 -1.01 -9.75
C THR A 296 -28.54 0.42 -9.55
N ARG A 297 -29.84 0.60 -9.30
CA ARG A 297 -30.46 1.91 -9.09
C ARG A 297 -30.36 2.28 -7.61
N LEU A 298 -29.81 3.46 -7.34
CA LEU A 298 -29.84 4.04 -5.99
C LEU A 298 -31.29 4.20 -5.51
N PRO A 299 -31.62 3.94 -4.22
CA PRO A 299 -32.96 4.18 -3.69
C PRO A 299 -33.32 5.67 -3.79
N ASN A 300 -34.17 6.03 -4.77
CA ASN A 300 -34.78 7.34 -5.08
C ASN A 300 -33.88 8.60 -5.07
N GLY A 301 -33.79 9.29 -6.22
CA GLY A 301 -33.60 10.75 -6.28
C GLY A 301 -32.21 11.31 -6.63
N TRP A 302 -31.19 10.47 -6.81
CA TRP A 302 -29.84 10.92 -7.16
C TRP A 302 -29.71 11.18 -8.65
N VAL A 303 -29.90 12.45 -9.06
CA VAL A 303 -29.75 12.93 -10.44
C VAL A 303 -28.59 13.90 -10.54
N ASP A 304 -27.79 13.80 -11.61
CA ASP A 304 -26.75 14.79 -11.95
C ASP A 304 -27.37 16.12 -12.44
N GLU A 305 -26.55 17.14 -12.72
CA GLU A 305 -27.00 18.46 -13.23
C GLU A 305 -27.84 18.39 -14.52
N LEU A 306 -27.76 17.27 -15.25
CA LEU A 306 -28.49 17.01 -16.49
C LEU A 306 -29.74 16.14 -16.27
N GLY A 307 -30.10 15.86 -15.01
CA GLY A 307 -31.26 15.04 -14.65
C GLY A 307 -31.05 13.53 -14.86
N ARG A 308 -29.81 13.06 -15.01
CA ARG A 308 -29.49 11.64 -15.24
C ARG A 308 -29.28 10.93 -13.91
N GLN A 309 -29.90 9.78 -13.76
CA GLN A 309 -29.78 8.95 -12.56
C GLN A 309 -28.32 8.48 -12.38
N LEU A 310 -27.71 8.75 -11.21
CA LEU A 310 -26.41 8.17 -10.88
C LEU A 310 -26.58 6.65 -10.75
N LEU A 311 -25.89 5.91 -11.61
CA LEU A 311 -25.86 4.46 -11.57
C LEU A 311 -24.65 4.01 -10.76
N LEU A 312 -24.87 3.03 -9.88
CA LEU A 312 -23.75 2.40 -9.18
C LEU A 312 -22.88 1.63 -10.19
N PRO A 313 -21.55 1.66 -10.04
CA PRO A 313 -20.66 0.87 -10.87
C PRO A 313 -20.99 -0.64 -10.81
N PRO A 314 -20.76 -1.43 -11.88
CA PRO A 314 -21.26 -2.81 -12.00
C PRO A 314 -20.78 -3.81 -10.93
N ARG A 315 -19.64 -3.54 -10.29
CA ARG A 315 -19.06 -4.40 -9.23
C ARG A 315 -19.33 -3.88 -7.81
N VAL A 316 -20.24 -2.91 -7.67
CA VAL A 316 -20.73 -2.42 -6.39
C VAL A 316 -22.03 -3.12 -6.04
N HIS A 317 -22.05 -3.75 -4.88
CA HIS A 317 -23.16 -4.55 -4.37
C HIS A 317 -23.69 -3.93 -3.09
N VAL A 318 -24.95 -3.48 -3.10
CA VAL A 318 -25.61 -2.95 -1.90
C VAL A 318 -26.59 -4.01 -1.40
N LEU A 319 -26.47 -4.39 -0.12
CA LEU A 319 -27.39 -5.35 0.46
C LEU A 319 -28.83 -4.81 0.45
N PRO A 320 -29.84 -5.69 0.31
CA PRO A 320 -31.25 -5.26 0.27
C PRO A 320 -31.66 -4.44 1.49
N SER A 321 -32.32 -3.30 1.24
CA SER A 321 -32.85 -2.42 2.29
C SER A 321 -34.23 -2.89 2.77
N VAL A 322 -34.27 -4.06 3.42
CA VAL A 322 -35.46 -4.62 4.06
C VAL A 322 -35.77 -3.94 5.41
N PRO A 323 -37.01 -4.01 5.94
CA PRO A 323 -37.37 -3.39 7.22
C PRO A 323 -36.41 -3.76 8.37
N GLN A 324 -35.91 -4.99 8.39
CA GLN A 324 -34.96 -5.45 9.40
C GLN A 324 -33.60 -4.75 9.28
N THR A 325 -33.02 -4.66 8.08
CA THR A 325 -31.72 -3.99 7.88
C THR A 325 -31.84 -2.49 8.14
N ARG A 326 -32.96 -1.88 7.73
CA ARG A 326 -33.29 -0.48 8.06
C ARG A 326 -33.39 -0.27 9.57
N GLY A 327 -34.04 -1.16 10.31
CA GLY A 327 -34.13 -1.09 11.76
C GLY A 327 -32.76 -1.15 12.45
N LEU A 328 -31.88 -2.05 12.00
CA LEU A 328 -30.50 -2.13 12.49
C LEU A 328 -29.70 -0.85 12.19
N HIS A 329 -29.83 -0.31 10.98
CA HIS A 329 -29.23 0.98 10.62
C HIS A 329 -29.76 2.11 11.50
N THR A 330 -31.06 2.19 11.77
CA THR A 330 -31.64 3.23 12.62
C THR A 330 -31.00 3.23 14.01
N ILE A 331 -30.87 2.06 14.64
CA ILE A 331 -30.24 1.92 15.97
C ILE A 331 -28.76 2.32 15.88
N MET A 332 -28.03 1.83 14.88
CA MET A 332 -26.62 2.17 14.70
C MET A 332 -26.42 3.68 14.46
N ARG A 333 -27.35 4.37 13.80
CA ARG A 333 -27.26 5.81 13.51
C ARG A 333 -27.70 6.70 14.66
N ASP A 334 -28.53 6.19 15.56
CA ASP A 334 -29.01 6.96 16.70
C ASP A 334 -27.85 7.32 17.63
N ARG A 335 -27.69 8.62 17.89
CA ARG A 335 -26.65 9.17 18.77
C ARG A 335 -26.82 8.70 20.21
N GLU A 336 -28.05 8.44 20.64
CA GLU A 336 -28.37 8.05 22.01
C GLU A 336 -28.23 6.54 22.26
N THR A 337 -27.88 5.75 21.22
CA THR A 337 -27.63 4.31 21.38
C THR A 337 -26.33 4.09 22.15
N ASP A 338 -26.44 3.36 23.26
CA ASP A 338 -25.33 2.96 24.11
C ASP A 338 -24.34 2.02 23.38
N GLN A 339 -23.13 1.92 23.92
CA GLN A 339 -22.06 1.15 23.29
C GLN A 339 -22.41 -0.33 23.10
N ASP A 340 -22.98 -0.98 24.12
CA ASP A 340 -23.27 -2.42 24.06
C ASP A 340 -24.31 -2.73 22.99
N SER A 341 -25.37 -1.92 22.94
CA SER A 341 -26.37 -1.98 21.87
C SER A 341 -25.74 -1.71 20.50
N PHE A 342 -24.89 -0.67 20.39
CA PHE A 342 -24.23 -0.32 19.13
C PHE A 342 -23.37 -1.47 18.60
N VAL A 343 -22.55 -2.09 19.45
CA VAL A 343 -21.72 -3.26 19.11
C VAL A 343 -22.59 -4.43 18.67
N PHE A 344 -23.59 -4.80 19.49
CA PHE A 344 -24.46 -5.94 19.22
C PHE A 344 -25.20 -5.81 17.87
N TYR A 345 -25.81 -4.65 17.60
CA TYR A 345 -26.56 -4.45 16.36
C TYR A 345 -25.64 -4.26 15.15
N SER A 346 -24.44 -3.70 15.32
CA SER A 346 -23.43 -3.63 14.27
C SER A 346 -22.98 -5.03 13.84
N GLU A 347 -22.62 -5.91 14.78
CA GLU A 347 -22.23 -7.30 14.47
C GLU A 347 -23.36 -8.08 13.78
N ARG A 348 -24.62 -7.85 14.19
CA ARG A 348 -25.78 -8.46 13.52
C ARG A 348 -25.92 -8.04 12.06
N LEU A 349 -25.48 -6.84 11.71
CA LEU A 349 -25.49 -6.34 10.32
C LEU A 349 -24.23 -6.76 9.55
N MET A 350 -23.09 -6.90 10.22
CA MET A 350 -21.83 -7.38 9.63
C MET A 350 -21.90 -8.84 9.19
N ARG A 351 -22.67 -9.69 9.87
CA ARG A 351 -22.82 -11.12 9.48
C ARG A 351 -23.39 -11.30 8.07
N PRO A 352 -24.58 -10.76 7.71
CA PRO A 352 -25.09 -10.81 6.33
C PRO A 352 -24.13 -10.18 5.30
N LEU A 353 -23.40 -9.13 5.69
CA LEU A 353 -22.40 -8.49 4.83
C LEU A 353 -21.26 -9.46 4.48
N CYS A 354 -20.74 -10.19 5.47
CA CYS A 354 -19.72 -11.22 5.25
C CYS A 354 -20.26 -12.40 4.43
N GLU A 355 -21.48 -12.87 4.71
CA GLU A 355 -22.13 -13.93 3.92
C GLU A 355 -22.29 -13.54 2.45
N TYR A 356 -22.68 -12.29 2.18
CA TYR A 356 -22.76 -11.79 0.80
C TYR A 356 -21.40 -11.80 0.11
N ALA A 357 -20.33 -11.39 0.81
CA ALA A 357 -18.98 -11.43 0.25
C ALA A 357 -18.54 -12.86 -0.13
N MET A 358 -18.93 -13.86 0.65
CA MET A 358 -18.64 -15.27 0.32
C MET A 358 -19.30 -15.73 -0.98
N ASN A 359 -20.47 -15.18 -1.35
CA ASN A 359 -21.14 -15.50 -2.62
C ASN A 359 -20.35 -15.08 -3.86
N LEU A 360 -19.44 -14.11 -3.72
CA LEU A 360 -18.61 -13.61 -4.83
C LEU A 360 -17.38 -14.50 -5.09
N LEU A 361 -17.10 -15.45 -4.21
CA LEU A 361 -15.98 -16.38 -4.37
C LEU A 361 -16.31 -17.47 -5.42
N PRO A 362 -15.28 -18.09 -6.03
CA PRO A 362 -15.50 -19.18 -6.98
C PRO A 362 -16.16 -20.39 -6.31
N HIS A 363 -17.25 -20.87 -6.89
CA HIS A 363 -17.96 -22.08 -6.49
C HIS A 363 -17.91 -23.14 -7.59
N MET A 364 -17.95 -24.42 -7.21
CA MET A 364 -18.12 -25.55 -8.12
C MET A 364 -19.41 -26.30 -7.78
N ASP A 365 -20.05 -26.87 -8.80
CA ASP A 365 -21.15 -27.81 -8.62
C ASP A 365 -20.61 -29.14 -8.08
N VAL A 366 -21.35 -29.76 -7.16
CA VAL A 366 -21.01 -31.06 -6.57
C VAL A 366 -22.24 -31.92 -6.40
N GLU A 367 -22.02 -33.22 -6.42
CA GLU A 367 -23.01 -34.21 -6.03
C GLU A 367 -22.57 -34.85 -4.72
N VAL A 368 -23.49 -34.92 -3.76
CA VAL A 368 -23.27 -35.59 -2.48
C VAL A 368 -24.40 -36.55 -2.20
N ASP A 369 -24.08 -37.68 -1.57
CA ASP A 369 -25.09 -38.62 -1.09
C ASP A 369 -25.71 -38.10 0.20
N THR A 370 -27.03 -37.97 0.24
CA THR A 370 -27.73 -37.69 1.49
C THR A 370 -27.67 -38.90 2.43
N PRO A 371 -27.96 -38.74 3.74
CA PRO A 371 -28.05 -39.88 4.66
C PRO A 371 -29.08 -40.96 4.25
N GLN A 372 -30.00 -40.64 3.33
CA GLN A 372 -30.97 -41.58 2.76
C GLN A 372 -30.45 -42.30 1.49
N GLY A 373 -29.22 -42.00 1.05
CA GLY A 373 -28.64 -42.55 -0.18
C GLY A 373 -29.22 -41.95 -1.47
N ILE A 374 -29.80 -40.75 -1.39
CA ILE A 374 -30.33 -40.02 -2.55
C ILE A 374 -29.30 -38.96 -2.94
N PRO A 375 -28.90 -38.86 -4.23
CA PRO A 375 -27.95 -37.84 -4.65
C PRO A 375 -28.57 -36.44 -4.54
N TYR A 376 -27.80 -35.49 -4.01
CA TYR A 376 -28.13 -34.07 -3.94
C TYR A 376 -27.11 -33.26 -4.74
N HIS A 377 -27.60 -32.47 -5.70
CA HIS A 377 -26.78 -31.55 -6.48
C HIS A 377 -26.69 -30.20 -5.76
N GLY A 378 -25.54 -29.94 -5.17
CA GLY A 378 -25.25 -28.71 -4.44
C GLY A 378 -24.08 -27.93 -5.03
N ARG A 379 -23.62 -26.94 -4.29
CA ARG A 379 -22.42 -26.16 -4.57
C ARG A 379 -21.51 -26.10 -3.37
N ARG A 380 -20.21 -25.99 -3.61
CA ARG A 380 -19.20 -25.69 -2.60
C ARG A 380 -18.17 -24.71 -3.17
N LEU A 381 -17.38 -24.07 -2.30
CA LEU A 381 -16.24 -23.28 -2.75
C LEU A 381 -15.29 -24.14 -3.61
N ALA A 382 -14.78 -23.54 -4.67
CA ALA A 382 -13.85 -24.21 -5.56
C ALA A 382 -12.59 -24.68 -4.81
N ALA A 383 -12.03 -25.81 -5.23
CA ALA A 383 -10.87 -26.39 -4.56
C ALA A 383 -9.66 -25.47 -4.79
N GLY A 384 -8.90 -25.22 -3.73
CA GLY A 384 -7.78 -24.29 -3.78
C GLY A 384 -8.16 -22.81 -3.58
N THR A 385 -9.45 -22.48 -3.45
CA THR A 385 -9.86 -21.12 -3.05
C THR A 385 -9.41 -20.86 -1.61
N GLN A 386 -8.37 -20.03 -1.47
CA GLN A 386 -7.88 -19.57 -0.17
C GLN A 386 -8.47 -18.19 0.12
N VAL A 387 -8.99 -17.99 1.33
CA VAL A 387 -9.59 -16.72 1.76
C VAL A 387 -8.75 -16.10 2.87
N CYS A 388 -8.48 -14.81 2.77
CA CYS A 388 -7.85 -14.00 3.80
C CYS A 388 -8.69 -12.78 4.11
N GLY A 389 -8.83 -12.43 5.39
CA GLY A 389 -9.36 -11.15 5.82
C GLY A 389 -8.24 -10.15 5.99
N VAL A 390 -8.43 -8.89 5.59
CA VAL A 390 -7.48 -7.80 5.86
C VAL A 390 -8.22 -6.62 6.43
N SER A 391 -7.89 -6.24 7.66
CA SER A 391 -8.55 -5.14 8.37
C SER A 391 -7.77 -3.84 8.20
N ILE A 392 -8.47 -2.77 7.78
CA ILE A 392 -7.95 -1.40 7.88
C ILE A 392 -8.20 -0.92 9.31
N LEU A 393 -7.13 -0.75 10.07
CA LEU A 393 -7.20 -0.36 11.48
C LEU A 393 -7.57 1.12 11.61
N ARG A 394 -8.37 1.49 12.63
CA ARG A 394 -8.93 0.62 13.69
C ARG A 394 -10.29 0.02 13.34
N ALA A 395 -11.10 0.73 12.58
CA ALA A 395 -12.53 0.44 12.46
C ALA A 395 -12.83 -0.86 11.70
N GLY A 396 -11.95 -1.27 10.76
CA GLY A 396 -12.04 -2.55 10.06
C GLY A 396 -11.89 -3.78 10.96
N GLU A 397 -11.21 -3.66 12.12
CA GLU A 397 -11.03 -4.77 13.06
C GLU A 397 -12.36 -5.23 13.67
N ALA A 398 -13.36 -4.35 13.73
CA ALA A 398 -14.70 -4.68 14.21
C ALA A 398 -15.41 -5.74 13.35
N LEU A 399 -15.01 -5.92 12.08
CA LEU A 399 -15.57 -6.92 11.17
C LEU A 399 -14.94 -8.31 11.33
N GLU A 400 -13.76 -8.43 11.96
CA GLU A 400 -13.04 -9.69 12.12
C GLU A 400 -13.88 -10.80 12.80
N PRO A 401 -14.59 -10.53 13.92
CA PRO A 401 -15.41 -11.56 14.57
C PRO A 401 -16.53 -12.09 13.66
N SER A 402 -17.14 -11.21 12.88
CA SER A 402 -18.21 -11.58 11.95
C SER A 402 -17.67 -12.40 10.77
N LEU A 403 -16.50 -12.04 10.24
CA LEU A 403 -15.86 -12.81 9.18
C LEU A 403 -15.43 -14.20 9.66
N CYS A 404 -14.80 -14.30 10.84
CA CYS A 404 -14.40 -15.57 11.44
C CYS A 404 -15.58 -16.49 11.78
N ALA A 405 -16.76 -15.92 12.06
CA ALA A 405 -17.98 -16.69 12.28
C ALA A 405 -18.53 -17.33 11.00
N VAL A 406 -18.29 -16.72 9.84
CA VAL A 406 -18.76 -17.21 8.52
C VAL A 406 -17.70 -18.10 7.85
N CYS A 407 -16.43 -17.72 7.93
CA CYS A 407 -15.32 -18.43 7.30
C CYS A 407 -14.40 -19.04 8.37
N LYS A 408 -14.52 -20.35 8.57
CA LYS A 408 -13.63 -21.11 9.47
C LYS A 408 -12.20 -21.07 8.93
N ASP A 409 -11.22 -20.90 9.83
CA ASP A 409 -9.78 -20.88 9.53
C ASP A 409 -9.31 -19.73 8.61
N VAL A 410 -10.06 -18.63 8.55
CA VAL A 410 -9.64 -17.42 7.84
C VAL A 410 -8.38 -16.82 8.48
N ARG A 411 -7.40 -16.48 7.65
CA ARG A 411 -6.18 -15.79 8.11
C ARG A 411 -6.37 -14.30 8.02
N LEU A 412 -5.91 -13.58 9.04
CA LEU A 412 -6.11 -12.15 9.18
C LEU A 412 -4.81 -11.37 8.97
N GLY A 413 -4.85 -10.42 8.04
CA GLY A 413 -3.87 -9.37 7.89
C GLY A 413 -4.39 -8.05 8.48
N LYS A 414 -3.47 -7.15 8.81
CA LYS A 414 -3.77 -5.84 9.40
C LYS A 414 -2.97 -4.74 8.70
N ILE A 415 -3.64 -3.63 8.39
CA ILE A 415 -3.05 -2.44 7.78
C ILE A 415 -3.49 -1.22 8.60
N LEU A 416 -2.55 -0.41 9.10
CA LEU A 416 -2.84 0.84 9.79
C LEU A 416 -2.53 2.01 8.87
N ILE A 417 -3.57 2.72 8.43
CA ILE A 417 -3.46 3.93 7.62
C ILE A 417 -3.98 5.10 8.45
N GLN A 418 -3.22 6.17 8.54
CA GLN A 418 -3.65 7.41 9.19
C GLN A 418 -3.49 8.57 8.23
N THR A 419 -4.40 9.53 8.30
CA THR A 419 -4.27 10.76 7.50
C THR A 419 -3.40 11.74 8.26
N ASN A 420 -2.34 12.22 7.61
CA ASN A 420 -1.48 13.25 8.16
C ASN A 420 -2.26 14.56 8.30
N PRO A 421 -2.26 15.20 9.48
CA PRO A 421 -3.08 16.38 9.74
C PRO A 421 -2.60 17.64 8.99
N ASP A 422 -1.32 17.71 8.63
CA ASP A 422 -0.74 18.88 7.95
C ASP A 422 -0.92 18.79 6.43
N THR A 423 -0.76 17.58 5.88
CA THR A 423 -0.76 17.36 4.42
C THR A 423 -2.06 16.77 3.89
N PHE A 424 -2.92 16.27 4.79
CA PHE A 424 -4.14 15.51 4.46
C PHE A 424 -3.87 14.27 3.60
N GLU A 425 -2.63 13.79 3.57
CA GLU A 425 -2.22 12.56 2.88
C GLU A 425 -2.46 11.33 3.75
N PRO A 426 -3.00 10.21 3.22
CA PRO A 426 -2.99 8.96 3.95
C PRO A 426 -1.57 8.37 3.97
N GLU A 427 -1.13 7.92 5.15
CA GLU A 427 0.20 7.38 5.43
C GLU A 427 0.06 5.98 6.05
N LEU A 428 0.94 5.04 5.68
CA LEU A 428 0.93 3.67 6.21
C LEU A 428 1.88 3.59 7.40
N HIS A 429 1.30 3.38 8.58
CA HIS A 429 2.06 3.28 9.82
C HIS A 429 2.42 1.82 10.18
N TYR A 430 1.56 0.87 9.81
CA TYR A 430 1.76 -0.53 10.14
C TYR A 430 1.16 -1.46 9.10
N ILE A 431 1.84 -2.57 8.84
CA ILE A 431 1.35 -3.62 7.95
C ILE A 431 1.82 -4.98 8.44
N ARG A 432 0.90 -5.94 8.47
CA ARG A 432 1.18 -7.37 8.65
C ARG A 432 0.21 -8.16 7.81
N LEU A 433 0.70 -8.79 6.75
CA LEU A 433 -0.10 -9.62 5.84
C LEU A 433 0.36 -11.09 5.93
N PRO A 434 -0.53 -12.06 5.63
CA PRO A 434 -0.12 -13.45 5.39
C PRO A 434 0.93 -13.54 4.28
N SER A 435 1.91 -14.44 4.41
CA SER A 435 3.04 -14.54 3.47
C SER A 435 2.67 -15.03 2.06
N ASP A 436 1.52 -15.66 1.93
CA ASP A 436 0.94 -16.21 0.70
C ASP A 436 -0.32 -15.43 0.28
N ILE A 437 -0.44 -14.17 0.70
CA ILE A 437 -1.62 -13.34 0.39
C ILE A 437 -1.86 -13.19 -1.13
N LYS A 438 -0.80 -13.22 -1.94
CA LYS A 438 -0.86 -13.16 -3.41
C LYS A 438 -1.70 -14.28 -4.04
N ASP A 439 -1.82 -15.41 -3.36
CA ASP A 439 -2.53 -16.60 -3.84
C ASP A 439 -3.98 -16.67 -3.30
N CYS A 440 -4.40 -15.66 -2.52
CA CYS A 440 -5.69 -15.63 -1.83
C CYS A 440 -6.72 -14.70 -2.48
N PHE A 441 -7.99 -14.96 -2.20
CA PHE A 441 -9.07 -13.98 -2.26
C PHE A 441 -9.06 -13.17 -0.97
N VAL A 442 -8.99 -11.85 -1.09
CA VAL A 442 -8.84 -10.94 0.05
C VAL A 442 -10.15 -10.21 0.33
N ILE A 443 -10.73 -10.47 1.50
CA ILE A 443 -11.83 -9.69 2.06
C ILE A 443 -11.23 -8.50 2.81
N LEU A 444 -11.19 -7.34 2.15
CA LEU A 444 -10.69 -6.09 2.72
C LEU A 444 -11.81 -5.43 3.54
N MET A 445 -11.54 -5.13 4.81
CA MET A 445 -12.56 -4.72 5.79
C MET A 445 -12.31 -3.31 6.28
N ASP A 446 -13.34 -2.46 6.15
CA ASP A 446 -13.41 -1.14 6.76
C ASP A 446 -14.86 -0.81 7.11
N SER A 447 -15.17 -0.43 8.35
CA SER A 447 -16.55 -0.26 8.79
C SER A 447 -17.27 0.88 8.05
N THR A 448 -16.54 1.93 7.69
CA THR A 448 -17.08 3.13 7.05
C THR A 448 -16.11 3.69 6.02
N VAL A 449 -16.57 3.91 4.79
CA VAL A 449 -15.74 4.49 3.72
C VAL A 449 -16.26 5.87 3.34
N ALA A 450 -15.52 6.90 3.74
CA ALA A 450 -15.85 8.29 3.45
C ALA A 450 -15.34 8.71 2.07
N THR A 451 -14.14 9.29 1.98
CA THR A 451 -13.52 9.69 0.70
C THR A 451 -12.98 8.51 -0.11
N GLY A 452 -12.84 7.33 0.51
CA GLY A 452 -12.20 6.17 -0.11
C GLY A 452 -10.67 6.16 -0.01
N ALA A 453 -10.03 7.22 0.50
CA ALA A 453 -8.57 7.36 0.48
C ALA A 453 -7.83 6.21 1.19
N ALA A 454 -8.27 5.83 2.41
CA ALA A 454 -7.67 4.75 3.17
C ALA A 454 -7.85 3.39 2.47
N VAL A 455 -9.04 3.12 1.94
CA VAL A 455 -9.34 1.90 1.18
C VAL A 455 -8.50 1.82 -0.09
N ILE A 456 -8.39 2.91 -0.87
CA ILE A 456 -7.59 2.95 -2.10
C ILE A 456 -6.13 2.62 -1.81
N MET A 457 -5.61 3.13 -0.70
CA MET A 457 -4.26 2.84 -0.24
C MET A 457 -4.10 1.42 0.30
N ALA A 458 -5.11 0.84 0.95
CA ALA A 458 -5.08 -0.56 1.36
C ALA A 458 -5.14 -1.52 0.15
N MET A 459 -6.05 -1.30 -0.79
CA MET A 459 -6.12 -2.06 -2.06
C MET A 459 -4.83 -1.96 -2.85
N ARG A 460 -4.21 -0.76 -2.88
CA ARG A 460 -2.88 -0.54 -3.45
C ARG A 460 -1.89 -1.51 -2.84
N ILE A 461 -1.72 -1.47 -1.51
CA ILE A 461 -0.78 -2.33 -0.78
C ILE A 461 -0.98 -3.80 -1.16
N LEU A 462 -2.24 -4.27 -1.24
CA LEU A 462 -2.53 -5.64 -1.67
C LEU A 462 -2.00 -5.94 -3.09
N VAL A 463 -2.28 -5.06 -4.05
CA VAL A 463 -1.76 -5.19 -5.42
C VAL A 463 -0.22 -5.11 -5.47
N GLU A 464 0.41 -4.28 -4.64
CA GLU A 464 1.88 -4.22 -4.54
C GLU A 464 2.47 -5.52 -3.96
N HIS A 465 1.69 -6.27 -3.19
CA HIS A 465 1.96 -7.63 -2.70
C HIS A 465 1.49 -8.72 -3.66
N ASP A 466 1.32 -8.39 -4.94
CA ASP A 466 0.94 -9.31 -6.03
C ASP A 466 -0.45 -9.94 -5.88
N VAL A 467 -1.35 -9.36 -5.06
CA VAL A 467 -2.76 -9.78 -5.02
C VAL A 467 -3.46 -9.33 -6.32
N PRO A 468 -4.12 -10.23 -7.07
CA PRO A 468 -4.91 -9.84 -8.23
C PRO A 468 -6.06 -8.90 -7.84
N GLU A 469 -6.28 -7.85 -8.61
CA GLU A 469 -7.32 -6.83 -8.32
C GLU A 469 -8.73 -7.45 -8.24
N ASP A 470 -9.02 -8.41 -9.11
CA ASP A 470 -10.28 -9.17 -9.13
C ASP A 470 -10.42 -10.20 -8.00
N HIS A 471 -9.36 -10.42 -7.22
CA HIS A 471 -9.42 -11.21 -5.99
C HIS A 471 -9.71 -10.36 -4.75
N ILE A 472 -9.83 -9.03 -4.88
CA ILE A 472 -10.11 -8.12 -3.77
C ILE A 472 -11.62 -7.88 -3.66
N ILE A 473 -12.17 -8.15 -2.47
CA ILE A 473 -13.56 -7.87 -2.10
C ILE A 473 -13.56 -6.92 -0.91
N LEU A 474 -13.88 -5.65 -1.14
CA LEU A 474 -14.08 -4.66 -0.08
C LEU A 474 -15.46 -4.86 0.56
N ILE A 475 -15.50 -4.94 1.89
CA ILE A 475 -16.74 -4.90 2.66
C ILE A 475 -16.76 -3.68 3.58
N SER A 476 -17.92 -3.01 3.63
CA SER A 476 -18.14 -1.89 4.54
C SER A 476 -19.60 -1.77 4.98
N LEU A 477 -19.87 -1.34 6.21
CA LEU A 477 -21.25 -1.11 6.63
C LEU A 477 -21.84 0.12 5.93
N LEU A 478 -21.07 1.22 5.86
CA LEU A 478 -21.56 2.47 5.28
C LEU A 478 -20.51 3.09 4.38
N MET A 479 -20.93 3.50 3.19
CA MET A 479 -20.06 4.23 2.28
C MET A 479 -20.71 5.55 1.85
N ALA A 480 -19.95 6.63 1.74
CA ALA A 480 -20.42 7.80 1.01
C ALA A 480 -20.35 7.54 -0.49
N ILE A 481 -21.30 8.11 -1.26
CA ILE A 481 -21.33 7.95 -2.72
C ILE A 481 -20.00 8.33 -3.39
N GLN A 482 -19.35 9.40 -2.92
CA GLN A 482 -18.04 9.83 -3.42
C GLN A 482 -16.96 8.76 -3.19
N GLY A 483 -16.93 8.13 -2.01
CA GLY A 483 -16.01 7.04 -1.70
C GLY A 483 -16.26 5.80 -2.56
N VAL A 484 -17.53 5.44 -2.80
CA VAL A 484 -17.89 4.33 -3.69
C VAL A 484 -17.33 4.55 -5.09
N HIS A 485 -17.60 5.71 -5.69
CA HIS A 485 -17.12 6.02 -7.04
C HIS A 485 -15.60 6.11 -7.12
N SER A 486 -14.97 6.75 -6.12
CA SER A 486 -13.51 6.88 -6.05
C SER A 486 -12.81 5.52 -6.03
N VAL A 487 -13.28 4.59 -5.18
CA VAL A 487 -12.71 3.24 -5.09
C VAL A 487 -13.01 2.44 -6.36
N ALA A 488 -14.25 2.44 -6.84
CA ALA A 488 -14.65 1.65 -8.00
C ALA A 488 -14.01 2.13 -9.31
N TYR A 489 -13.75 3.43 -9.46
CA TYR A 489 -13.03 3.95 -10.61
C TYR A 489 -11.54 3.56 -10.56
N THR A 490 -10.96 3.57 -9.37
CA THR A 490 -9.53 3.25 -9.17
C THR A 490 -9.26 1.75 -9.31
N TYR A 491 -10.16 0.89 -8.83
CA TYR A 491 -10.05 -0.56 -8.88
C TYR A 491 -11.32 -1.17 -9.50
N PRO A 492 -11.53 -1.01 -10.82
CA PRO A 492 -12.76 -1.42 -11.51
C PRO A 492 -12.99 -2.93 -11.55
N LYS A 493 -11.96 -3.75 -11.25
CA LYS A 493 -12.08 -5.21 -11.13
C LYS A 493 -12.31 -5.65 -9.69
N ALA A 494 -12.04 -4.83 -8.68
CA ALA A 494 -12.37 -5.21 -7.31
C ALA A 494 -13.90 -5.25 -7.11
N HIS A 495 -14.34 -6.07 -6.18
CA HIS A 495 -15.73 -6.07 -5.74
C HIS A 495 -15.89 -5.17 -4.52
N ILE A 496 -16.99 -4.40 -4.47
CA ILE A 496 -17.35 -3.56 -3.33
C ILE A 496 -18.70 -4.04 -2.82
N VAL A 497 -18.80 -4.35 -1.54
CA VAL A 497 -20.03 -4.79 -0.89
C VAL A 497 -20.33 -3.87 0.29
N THR A 498 -21.54 -3.32 0.35
CA THR A 498 -21.94 -2.48 1.48
C THR A 498 -23.39 -2.66 1.91
N THR A 499 -23.72 -2.30 3.15
CA THR A 499 -25.12 -2.37 3.62
C THR A 499 -25.91 -1.09 3.35
N ALA A 500 -25.24 0.07 3.23
CA ALA A 500 -25.88 1.29 2.74
C ALA A 500 -24.89 2.30 2.13
N VAL A 501 -25.39 3.07 1.17
CA VAL A 501 -24.69 4.20 0.54
C VAL A 501 -25.38 5.50 0.94
N ASP A 502 -24.61 6.41 1.52
CA ASP A 502 -25.06 7.70 2.03
C ASP A 502 -24.71 8.84 1.07
N GLY A 503 -25.44 9.94 1.27
CA GLY A 503 -25.55 11.00 0.28
C GLY A 503 -24.31 11.86 0.07
N GLY A 504 -23.36 11.90 1.01
CA GLY A 504 -22.15 12.69 0.83
C GLY A 504 -21.34 12.84 2.10
N LEU A 505 -20.43 13.81 2.06
CA LEU A 505 -19.54 14.17 3.16
C LEU A 505 -19.82 15.60 3.62
N ASN A 506 -19.61 15.88 4.92
CA ASN A 506 -19.55 17.26 5.42
C ASN A 506 -18.14 17.86 5.25
N ASP A 507 -17.96 19.11 5.66
CA ASP A 507 -16.67 19.83 5.59
C ASP A 507 -15.54 19.18 6.40
N GLN A 508 -15.89 18.28 7.33
CA GLN A 508 -14.95 17.50 8.14
C GLN A 508 -14.71 16.09 7.56
N TYR A 509 -15.15 15.83 6.33
CA TYR A 509 -15.06 14.53 5.65
C TYR A 509 -15.79 13.37 6.35
N HIS A 510 -16.77 13.67 7.21
CA HIS A 510 -17.64 12.67 7.80
C HIS A 510 -18.83 12.39 6.89
N ILE A 511 -19.23 11.12 6.81
CA ILE A 511 -20.41 10.67 6.05
C ILE A 511 -21.68 11.28 6.63
N VAL A 512 -22.57 11.77 5.77
CA VAL A 512 -23.87 12.34 6.16
C VAL A 512 -25.01 11.57 5.48
N PRO A 513 -26.04 11.09 6.23
CA PRO A 513 -26.23 11.25 7.68
C PRO A 513 -25.26 10.43 8.54
N GLY A 514 -24.62 9.38 8.00
CA GLY A 514 -23.55 8.62 8.65
C GLY A 514 -23.91 8.02 10.02
N VAL A 515 -22.88 7.71 10.80
CA VAL A 515 -22.97 7.13 12.17
C VAL A 515 -22.03 7.81 13.17
N GLY A 516 -21.41 8.93 12.78
CA GLY A 516 -20.25 9.50 13.47
C GLY A 516 -18.99 8.66 13.27
N ASN A 517 -18.03 8.75 14.20
CA ASN A 517 -16.84 7.90 14.17
C ASN A 517 -17.19 6.48 14.65
N PHE A 518 -17.27 5.55 13.69
CA PHE A 518 -17.62 4.17 13.99
C PHE A 518 -16.66 3.51 14.99
N GLY A 519 -15.34 3.70 14.80
CA GLY A 519 -14.33 3.09 15.66
C GLY A 519 -14.46 3.55 17.11
N ASP A 520 -14.69 4.85 17.34
CA ASP A 520 -14.84 5.36 18.70
C ASP A 520 -16.11 4.86 19.39
N ARG A 521 -17.23 4.74 18.64
CA ARG A 521 -18.49 4.19 19.17
C ARG A 521 -18.42 2.69 19.44
N TYR A 522 -17.70 1.94 18.60
CA TYR A 522 -17.56 0.49 18.74
C TYR A 522 -16.60 0.13 19.89
N PHE A 523 -15.42 0.76 19.93
CA PHE A 523 -14.38 0.46 20.93
C PHE A 523 -14.50 1.27 22.22
N GLY A 524 -15.43 2.22 22.30
CA GLY A 524 -15.64 3.05 23.50
C GLY A 524 -14.53 4.07 23.72
N THR A 525 -13.94 4.60 22.64
CA THR A 525 -12.85 5.58 22.70
C THR A 525 -13.31 7.02 22.47
N THR A 526 -14.61 7.29 22.55
CA THR A 526 -15.12 8.66 22.59
C THR A 526 -14.58 9.35 23.84
N HIS A 527 -13.61 10.26 23.68
CA HIS A 527 -13.22 11.13 24.79
C HIS A 527 -14.42 11.99 25.17
N ASP A 528 -14.92 11.82 26.39
CA ASP A 528 -15.78 12.80 27.04
C ASP A 528 -15.02 14.11 27.16
N LEU A 529 -15.15 14.98 26.16
CA LEU A 529 -14.76 16.39 26.23
C LEU A 529 -15.58 17.16 27.31
N ALA A 530 -16.42 16.47 28.08
CA ALA A 530 -17.25 17.01 29.15
C ALA A 530 -16.66 16.83 30.57
N SER A 531 -15.55 16.12 30.77
CA SER A 531 -15.04 15.80 32.12
C SER A 531 -13.75 16.54 32.54
N THR A 532 -13.24 17.50 31.75
CA THR A 532 -12.01 18.26 32.09
C THR A 532 -12.24 19.73 32.46
N TYR A 533 -13.49 20.14 32.71
CA TYR A 533 -13.81 21.44 33.28
C TYR A 533 -14.80 21.30 34.45
N THR A 534 -14.28 20.87 35.60
CA THR A 534 -14.83 21.20 36.92
C THR A 534 -13.70 21.44 37.89
#